data_AF-A0A498P3B4-F1
#
_entry.id   AF-A0A498P3B4-F1
#
_cell.length_a   1.000
_cell.length_b   1.000
_cell.length_c   1.000
_cell.angle_alpha   90.00
_cell.angle_beta   90.00
_cell.angle_gamma   90.00
#
_symmetry.space_group_name_H-M   'P 1'
#
loop_
_entity.id
_entity.type
_entity.pdbx_description
1 polymer ?
#
loop_
_entity_poly.entity_id
_entity_poly.type
_entity_poly.pdbx_seq_one_letter_code
_entity_poly.pdbx_strand_id
1 'polypeptide(L)'
;MSRLLGRVRKVVTFFHRSTTVAAVLKDKQEMLQLPPHKLIQDVSTRWNSSYDMLEHYLEQQAAVFSALTDRSIKRNIKDIVTLSDEDVKLAEDIIQVLKPMKMVTTLLSTEQLPTVSMIMPLKHTILESMKVSDTDTTVVKDVKHGIVSDFINRYPESDSILVQFLHMSTALDPHFKSLHFLDETMRSNIFNSLMEKILEYHPQQVLLLLLLLLLLLLF
;
A
#
# COMPACT_ATOMS: atom_id res chain seq x y z
N MET A 1 9.56 -6.77 13.35
CA MET A 1 8.45 -5.79 13.34
C MET A 1 7.90 -5.45 14.73
N SER A 2 7.49 -6.41 15.56
CA SER A 2 6.87 -6.15 16.88
C SER A 2 7.73 -5.30 17.84
N ARG A 3 9.05 -5.57 17.92
CA ARG A 3 10.00 -4.79 18.73
C ARG A 3 10.05 -3.31 18.30
N LEU A 4 10.21 -3.05 17.01
CA LEU A 4 10.28 -1.71 16.42
C LEU A 4 9.00 -0.91 16.74
N LEU A 5 7.83 -1.47 16.41
CA LEU A 5 6.54 -0.84 16.71
C LEU A 5 6.38 -0.57 18.21
N GLY A 6 6.77 -1.52 19.07
CA GLY A 6 6.75 -1.35 20.52
C GLY A 6 7.58 -0.15 21.00
N ARG A 7 8.76 0.09 20.41
CA ARG A 7 9.60 1.26 20.72
C ARG A 7 8.93 2.55 20.28
N VAL A 8 8.47 2.62 19.04
CA VAL A 8 7.81 3.83 18.51
C VAL A 8 6.56 4.16 19.34
N ARG A 9 5.70 3.20 19.65
CA ARG A 9 4.53 3.38 20.51
C ARG A 9 4.88 3.97 21.87
N LYS A 10 5.97 3.52 22.52
CA LYS A 10 6.42 4.07 23.80
C LYS A 10 6.78 5.55 23.68
N VAL A 11 7.49 5.92 22.61
CA VAL A 11 7.85 7.32 22.35
C VAL A 11 6.59 8.16 22.09
N VAL A 12 5.71 7.73 21.18
CA VAL A 12 4.45 8.42 20.88
C VAL A 12 3.61 8.62 22.15
N THR A 13 3.43 7.56 22.93
CA THR A 13 2.67 7.60 24.20
C THR A 13 3.26 8.60 25.19
N PHE A 14 4.58 8.73 25.24
CA PHE A 14 5.23 9.71 26.13
C PHE A 14 4.87 11.15 25.75
N PHE A 15 4.95 11.50 24.47
CA PHE A 15 4.57 12.83 23.98
C PHE A 15 3.08 13.11 24.15
N HIS A 16 2.21 12.09 24.05
CA HIS A 16 0.77 12.26 24.26
C HIS A 16 0.37 12.46 25.72
N ARG A 17 1.13 11.92 26.67
CA ARG A 17 0.80 11.97 28.11
C ARG A 17 1.14 13.30 28.79
N SER A 18 1.92 14.16 28.17
CA SER A 18 2.35 15.43 28.78
C SER A 18 2.28 16.59 27.79
N THR A 19 1.45 17.58 28.12
CA THR A 19 1.32 18.82 27.36
C THR A 19 2.63 19.62 27.34
N THR A 20 3.40 19.59 28.43
CA THR A 20 4.73 20.22 28.49
C THR A 20 5.70 19.58 27.52
N VAL A 21 5.76 18.24 27.48
CA VAL A 21 6.64 17.50 26.56
C VAL A 21 6.20 17.70 25.11
N ALA A 22 4.89 17.71 24.84
CA ALA A 22 4.35 18.02 23.53
C ALA A 22 4.67 19.45 23.07
N ALA A 23 4.67 20.42 23.98
CA ALA A 23 5.08 21.80 23.68
C ALA A 23 6.56 21.86 23.29
N VAL A 24 7.44 21.17 24.04
CA VAL A 24 8.85 21.06 23.68
C VAL A 24 9.04 20.44 22.29
N LEU A 25 8.30 19.37 21.97
CA LEU A 25 8.34 18.78 20.61
C LEU A 25 7.98 19.81 19.56
N LYS A 26 6.89 20.57 19.77
CA LYS A 26 6.46 21.61 18.85
C LYS A 26 7.53 22.69 18.65
N ASP A 27 8.15 23.15 19.73
CA ASP A 27 9.25 24.12 19.66
C ASP A 27 10.43 23.55 18.85
N LYS A 28 10.76 22.26 19.01
CA LYS A 28 11.81 21.61 18.22
C LYS A 28 11.44 21.46 16.75
N GLN A 29 10.17 21.16 16.44
CA GLN A 29 9.68 21.10 15.07
C GLN A 29 9.83 22.45 14.38
N GLU A 30 9.42 23.53 15.04
CA GLU A 30 9.55 24.90 14.52
C GLU A 30 11.03 25.29 14.32
N MET A 31 11.91 24.98 15.27
CA MET A 31 13.36 25.23 15.16
C MET A 31 14.01 24.47 14.00
N LEU A 32 13.56 23.24 13.72
CA LEU A 32 14.07 22.40 12.64
C LEU A 32 13.32 22.60 11.31
N GLN A 33 12.36 23.54 11.26
CA GLN A 33 11.52 23.79 10.09
C GLN A 33 10.75 22.54 9.61
N LEU A 34 10.40 21.65 10.55
CA LEU A 34 9.55 20.50 10.30
C LEU A 34 8.07 20.89 10.45
N PRO A 35 7.15 20.23 9.75
CA PRO A 35 5.72 20.41 9.97
C PRO A 35 5.35 20.15 11.44
N PRO A 36 4.61 21.05 12.12
CA PRO A 36 4.31 20.95 13.55
C PRO A 36 3.17 19.96 13.83
N HIS A 37 3.38 18.70 13.44
CA HIS A 37 2.41 17.62 13.57
C HIS A 37 2.51 16.92 14.93
N LYS A 38 1.36 16.48 15.47
CA LYS A 38 1.38 15.55 16.59
C LYS A 38 1.76 14.16 16.10
N LEU A 39 2.61 13.46 16.85
CA LEU A 39 2.92 12.06 16.56
C LEU A 39 1.64 11.20 16.52
N ILE A 40 1.61 10.22 15.63
CA ILE A 40 0.46 9.34 15.41
C ILE A 40 0.64 8.05 16.22
N GLN A 41 -0.39 7.62 16.94
CA GLN A 41 -0.43 6.33 17.61
C GLN A 41 -1.16 5.33 16.71
N ASP A 42 -0.59 4.14 16.52
CA ASP A 42 -1.23 3.10 15.71
C ASP A 42 -2.35 2.36 16.45
N VAL A 43 -3.17 1.67 15.66
CA VAL A 43 -4.12 0.65 16.11
C VAL A 43 -3.52 -0.70 15.79
N SER A 44 -3.18 -1.49 16.82
CA SER A 44 -2.40 -2.74 16.69
C SER A 44 -2.99 -3.78 15.73
N THR A 45 -4.30 -3.73 15.49
CA THR A 45 -5.04 -4.65 14.59
C THR A 45 -5.12 -4.14 13.14
N ARG A 46 -4.65 -2.92 12.84
CA ARG A 46 -4.74 -2.29 11.52
C ARG A 46 -3.35 -1.93 11.01
N TRP A 47 -2.80 -2.76 10.15
CA TRP A 47 -1.45 -2.58 9.60
C TRP A 47 -1.23 -1.19 8.96
N ASN A 48 -2.26 -0.62 8.31
CA ASN A 48 -2.23 0.73 7.74
C ASN A 48 -1.87 1.79 8.78
N SER A 49 -2.42 1.69 9.99
CA SER A 49 -2.11 2.65 11.06
C SER A 49 -0.70 2.47 11.62
N SER A 50 -0.17 1.24 11.61
CA SER A 50 1.23 0.97 11.96
C SER A 50 2.19 1.56 10.93
N TYR A 51 1.84 1.48 9.65
CA TYR A 51 2.56 2.13 8.56
C TYR A 51 2.59 3.65 8.76
N ASP A 52 1.41 4.26 8.96
CA ASP A 52 1.27 5.71 9.12
C ASP A 52 2.03 6.21 10.35
N MET A 53 2.00 5.47 11.47
CA MET A 53 2.80 5.79 12.66
C MET A 53 4.31 5.77 12.38
N LEU A 54 4.81 4.77 11.65
CA LEU A 54 6.24 4.68 11.33
C LEU A 54 6.68 5.79 10.37
N GLU A 55 5.94 6.00 9.28
CA GLU A 55 6.24 7.05 8.29
C GLU A 55 6.26 8.43 8.96
N HIS A 56 5.25 8.72 9.78
CA HIS A 56 5.16 9.98 10.48
C HIS A 56 6.20 10.13 11.59
N TYR A 57 6.60 9.03 12.24
CA TYR A 57 7.70 9.07 13.21
C TYR A 57 9.03 9.41 12.53
N LEU A 58 9.32 8.82 11.36
CA LEU A 58 10.55 9.12 10.63
C LEU A 58 10.62 10.57 10.16
N GLU A 59 9.49 11.13 9.67
CA GLU A 59 9.39 12.58 9.35
C GLU A 59 9.80 13.45 10.55
N GLN A 60 9.43 13.03 11.76
CA GLN A 60 9.59 13.80 12.99
C GLN A 60 10.79 13.38 13.83
N GLN A 61 11.63 12.46 13.34
CA GLN A 61 12.68 11.81 14.13
C GLN A 61 13.67 12.81 14.74
N ALA A 62 14.11 13.81 13.96
CA ALA A 62 15.06 14.81 14.42
C ALA A 62 14.49 15.68 15.55
N ALA A 63 13.23 16.11 15.43
CA ALA A 63 12.54 16.87 16.47
C ALA A 63 12.30 16.01 17.72
N VAL A 64 11.91 14.75 17.54
CA VAL A 64 11.73 13.77 18.63
C VAL A 64 13.03 13.57 19.41
N PHE A 65 14.16 13.36 18.71
CA PHE A 65 15.46 13.20 19.34
C PHE A 65 15.90 14.47 20.08
N SER A 66 15.74 15.63 19.46
CA SER A 66 16.06 16.93 20.08
C SER A 66 15.20 17.19 21.33
N ALA A 67 13.91 16.86 21.28
CA ALA A 67 13.01 17.01 22.40
C ALA A 67 13.38 16.07 23.56
N LEU A 68 13.65 14.79 23.29
CA LEU A 68 14.01 13.81 24.32
C LEU A 68 15.36 14.09 25.00
N THR A 69 16.23 14.86 24.34
CA THR A 69 17.52 15.31 24.89
C THR A 69 17.46 16.70 25.53
N ASP A 70 16.29 17.35 25.52
CA ASP A 70 16.11 18.67 26.11
C ASP A 70 16.13 18.62 27.66
N ARG A 71 16.92 19.51 28.26
CA ARG A 71 17.13 19.56 29.72
C ARG A 71 15.89 19.98 30.51
N SER A 72 14.91 20.63 29.86
CA SER A 72 13.65 21.05 30.48
C SER A 72 12.72 19.86 30.79
N ILE A 73 12.90 18.73 30.11
CA ILE A 73 12.10 17.53 30.35
C ILE A 73 12.63 16.79 31.59
N LYS A 74 11.82 16.72 32.65
CA LYS A 74 12.16 16.03 33.91
C LYS A 74 12.39 14.51 33.66
N ARG A 75 13.39 13.96 34.37
CA ARG A 75 14.07 12.65 34.23
C ARG A 75 13.22 11.35 34.34
N ASN A 76 11.96 11.33 33.90
CA ASN A 76 11.25 10.06 33.63
C ASN A 76 11.56 9.49 32.23
N ILE A 77 12.60 10.02 31.56
CA ILE A 77 13.06 9.60 30.22
C ILE A 77 13.91 8.33 30.26
N LYS A 78 14.34 7.85 31.45
CA LYS A 78 15.31 6.74 31.56
C LYS A 78 14.91 5.46 30.80
N ASP A 79 13.61 5.25 30.61
CA ASP A 79 13.08 4.07 29.91
C ASP A 79 12.62 4.34 28.47
N ILE A 80 12.79 5.58 27.97
CA ILE A 80 12.37 6.01 26.63
C ILE A 80 13.62 6.21 25.79
N VAL A 81 13.91 5.21 24.97
CA VAL A 81 15.02 5.24 24.03
C VAL A 81 14.46 5.47 22.63
N THR A 82 14.99 6.47 21.92
CA THR A 82 14.72 6.70 20.49
C THR A 82 15.15 5.49 19.66
N LEU A 83 14.81 5.46 18.38
CA LEU A 83 15.32 4.41 17.49
C LEU A 83 16.86 4.51 17.37
N SER A 84 17.54 3.36 17.30
CA SER A 84 18.94 3.29 16.85
C SER A 84 19.01 3.39 15.33
N ASP A 85 20.20 3.58 14.76
CA ASP A 85 20.37 3.66 13.32
C ASP A 85 19.87 2.37 12.62
N GLU A 86 20.04 1.20 13.24
CA GLU A 86 19.50 -0.05 12.71
C GLU A 86 17.96 -0.10 12.76
N ASP A 87 17.35 0.47 13.81
CA ASP A 87 15.89 0.54 13.91
C ASP A 87 15.30 1.54 12.90
N VAL A 88 16.00 2.64 12.64
CA VAL A 88 15.63 3.62 11.61
C VAL A 88 15.69 2.96 10.24
N LYS A 89 16.82 2.31 9.93
CA LYS A 89 16.97 1.60 8.65
C LYS A 89 15.92 0.52 8.46
N LEU A 90 15.60 -0.23 9.53
CA LEU A 90 14.52 -1.21 9.51
C LEU A 90 13.14 -0.57 9.26
N ALA A 91 12.86 0.60 9.84
CA ALA A 91 11.61 1.31 9.61
C ALA A 91 11.50 1.79 8.15
N GLU A 92 12.57 2.38 7.61
CA GLU A 92 12.65 2.83 6.21
C GLU A 92 12.40 1.67 5.24
N ASP A 93 13.10 0.55 5.43
CA ASP A 93 12.96 -0.65 4.61
C ASP A 93 11.51 -1.17 4.62
N ILE A 94 10.87 -1.19 5.79
CA ILE A 94 9.50 -1.65 5.96
C ILE A 94 8.48 -0.69 5.31
N ILE A 95 8.67 0.62 5.47
CA ILE A 95 7.81 1.62 4.82
C ILE A 95 7.95 1.52 3.31
N GLN A 96 9.16 1.37 2.80
CA GLN A 96 9.40 1.26 1.37
C GLN A 96 8.73 0.02 0.77
N VAL A 97 8.91 -1.16 1.39
CA VAL A 97 8.32 -2.41 0.86
C VAL A 97 6.79 -2.45 1.00
N LEU A 98 6.21 -1.81 2.02
CA LEU A 98 4.75 -1.78 2.21
C LEU A 98 4.06 -0.65 1.45
N LYS A 99 4.79 0.32 0.89
CA LYS A 99 4.24 1.48 0.19
C LYS A 99 3.28 1.11 -0.96
N PRO A 100 3.60 0.16 -1.85
CA PRO A 100 2.66 -0.23 -2.92
C PRO A 100 1.32 -0.73 -2.35
N MET A 101 1.36 -1.55 -1.31
CA MET A 101 0.16 -2.06 -0.64
C MET A 101 -0.67 -0.92 -0.02
N LYS A 102 -0.01 0.07 0.59
CA LYS A 102 -0.68 1.22 1.21
C LYS A 102 -1.38 2.08 0.16
N MET A 103 -0.72 2.35 -0.96
CA MET A 103 -1.28 3.10 -2.08
C MET A 103 -2.51 2.39 -2.65
N VAL A 104 -2.40 1.10 -2.96
CA VAL A 104 -3.52 0.31 -3.50
C VAL A 104 -4.69 0.26 -2.52
N THR A 105 -4.43 0.03 -1.24
CA THR A 105 -5.50 -0.03 -0.23
C THR A 105 -6.20 1.33 -0.09
N THR A 106 -5.45 2.43 -0.15
CA THR A 106 -6.01 3.78 -0.07
C THR A 106 -6.86 4.10 -1.30
N LEU A 107 -6.37 3.77 -2.50
CA LEU A 107 -7.12 3.89 -3.74
C LEU A 107 -8.45 3.15 -3.63
N LEU A 108 -8.41 1.84 -3.35
CA LEU A 108 -9.61 1.01 -3.24
C LEU A 108 -10.58 1.45 -2.14
N SER A 109 -10.09 2.08 -1.07
CA SER A 109 -10.93 2.58 0.04
C SER A 109 -11.59 3.93 -0.26
N THR A 110 -11.10 4.66 -1.28
CA THR A 110 -11.59 6.01 -1.64
C THR A 110 -12.40 6.00 -2.94
N GLU A 111 -12.31 4.93 -3.72
CA GLU A 111 -13.08 4.76 -4.94
C GLU A 111 -14.58 4.67 -4.71
N GLN A 112 -15.34 5.38 -5.55
CA GLN A 112 -16.80 5.41 -5.49
C GLN A 112 -17.46 4.51 -6.57
N LEU A 113 -16.65 3.99 -7.49
CA LEU A 113 -17.09 3.15 -8.61
C LEU A 113 -16.72 1.66 -8.38
N PRO A 114 -17.30 0.73 -9.17
CA PRO A 114 -17.01 -0.69 -9.04
C PRO A 114 -15.51 -0.99 -9.17
N THR A 115 -14.90 -1.47 -8.08
CA THR A 115 -13.45 -1.73 -7.99
C THR A 115 -13.03 -3.09 -8.59
N VAL A 116 -13.99 -3.90 -9.06
CA VAL A 116 -13.72 -5.26 -9.55
C VAL A 116 -12.79 -5.27 -10.77
N SER A 117 -12.91 -4.28 -11.67
CA SER A 117 -12.04 -4.11 -12.83
C SER A 117 -10.60 -3.77 -12.45
N MET A 118 -10.36 -3.24 -11.24
CA MET A 118 -9.04 -2.88 -10.77
C MET A 118 -8.28 -4.07 -10.15
N ILE A 119 -8.97 -5.16 -9.81
CA ILE A 119 -8.36 -6.29 -9.07
C ILE A 119 -7.17 -6.89 -9.83
N MET A 120 -7.33 -7.21 -11.12
CA MET A 120 -6.25 -7.84 -11.90
C MET A 120 -5.07 -6.91 -12.18
N PRO A 121 -5.28 -5.65 -12.63
CA PRO A 121 -4.20 -4.68 -12.76
C PRO A 121 -3.43 -4.47 -11.45
N LEU A 122 -4.14 -4.27 -10.34
CA LEU A 122 -3.51 -4.02 -9.04
C LEU A 122 -2.78 -5.27 -8.51
N LYS A 123 -3.35 -6.48 -8.69
CA LYS A 123 -2.66 -7.74 -8.38
C LYS A 123 -1.34 -7.82 -9.12
N HIS A 124 -1.34 -7.55 -10.43
CA HIS A 124 -0.12 -7.56 -11.24
C HIS A 124 0.89 -6.51 -10.74
N THR A 125 0.48 -5.25 -10.56
CA THR A 125 1.36 -4.18 -10.08
C THR A 125 1.98 -4.50 -8.71
N ILE A 126 1.20 -5.07 -7.79
CA ILE A 126 1.71 -5.49 -6.48
C ILE A 126 2.75 -6.59 -6.66
N LEU A 127 2.45 -7.67 -7.38
CA LEU A 127 3.38 -8.79 -7.57
C LEU A 127 4.69 -8.35 -8.26
N GLU A 128 4.61 -7.47 -9.25
CA GLU A 128 5.78 -6.87 -9.89
C GLU A 128 6.63 -6.08 -8.89
N SER A 129 6.01 -5.27 -8.03
CA SER A 129 6.71 -4.51 -6.99
C SER A 129 7.32 -5.38 -5.88
N MET A 130 6.84 -6.63 -5.73
CA MET A 130 7.34 -7.59 -4.75
C MET A 130 8.42 -8.53 -5.31
N LYS A 131 8.90 -8.33 -6.55
CA LYS A 131 10.06 -9.07 -7.06
C LYS A 131 11.29 -8.77 -6.19
N VAL A 132 11.95 -9.84 -5.75
CA VAL A 132 13.16 -9.74 -4.92
C VAL A 132 14.34 -9.27 -5.78
N SER A 133 15.12 -8.33 -5.24
CA SER A 133 16.38 -7.85 -5.79
C SER A 133 17.55 -8.35 -4.93
N ASP A 134 18.74 -8.49 -5.53
CA ASP A 134 19.96 -8.83 -4.79
C ASP A 134 20.33 -7.77 -3.75
N THR A 135 19.97 -6.51 -4.01
CA THR A 135 20.19 -5.36 -3.12
C THR A 135 19.22 -5.30 -1.94
N ASP A 136 18.16 -6.12 -1.92
CA ASP A 136 17.20 -6.12 -0.82
C ASP A 136 17.83 -6.64 0.47
N THR A 137 17.51 -6.00 1.59
CA THR A 137 17.86 -6.53 2.92
C THR A 137 17.07 -7.80 3.21
N THR A 138 17.56 -8.64 4.12
CA THR A 138 16.87 -9.90 4.49
C THR A 138 15.42 -9.65 4.90
N VAL A 139 15.17 -8.57 5.65
CA VAL A 139 13.80 -8.22 6.07
C VAL A 139 12.91 -7.85 4.87
N VAL A 140 13.42 -7.09 3.91
CA VAL A 140 12.67 -6.75 2.70
C VAL A 140 12.34 -8.02 1.90
N LYS A 141 13.31 -8.95 1.75
CA LYS A 141 13.09 -10.24 1.08
C LYS A 141 11.99 -11.04 1.78
N ASP A 142 12.06 -11.16 3.10
CA ASP A 142 11.07 -11.90 3.90
C ASP A 142 9.66 -11.29 3.78
N VAL A 143 9.54 -9.95 3.83
CA VAL A 143 8.25 -9.27 3.68
C VAL A 143 7.70 -9.47 2.26
N LYS A 144 8.53 -9.32 1.22
CA LYS A 144 8.14 -9.58 -0.17
C LYS A 144 7.60 -11.00 -0.35
N HIS A 145 8.34 -12.00 0.12
CA HIS A 145 7.90 -13.40 0.06
C HIS A 145 6.58 -13.63 0.81
N GLY A 146 6.43 -13.05 2.00
CA GLY A 146 5.19 -13.14 2.78
C GLY A 146 3.98 -12.57 2.03
N ILE A 147 4.14 -11.39 1.41
CA ILE A 147 3.08 -10.75 0.61
C ILE A 147 2.75 -11.58 -0.62
N VAL A 148 3.74 -12.03 -1.38
CA VAL A 148 3.53 -12.85 -2.59
C VAL A 148 2.80 -14.15 -2.25
N SER A 149 3.22 -14.84 -1.18
CA SER A 149 2.57 -16.06 -0.71
C SER A 149 1.10 -15.85 -0.33
N ASP A 150 0.78 -14.76 0.36
CA ASP A 150 -0.61 -14.41 0.70
C ASP A 150 -1.44 -14.09 -0.57
N PHE A 151 -0.88 -13.36 -1.54
CA PHE A 151 -1.58 -12.98 -2.77
C PHE A 151 -1.86 -14.15 -3.72
N ILE A 152 -0.90 -15.07 -3.87
CA ILE A 152 -1.07 -16.25 -4.74
C ILE A 152 -2.25 -17.10 -4.28
N ASN A 153 -2.44 -17.24 -2.97
CA ASN A 153 -3.50 -18.06 -2.39
C ASN A 153 -4.89 -17.41 -2.44
N ARG A 154 -4.99 -16.07 -2.54
CA ARG A 154 -6.28 -15.34 -2.57
C ARG A 154 -6.98 -15.41 -3.93
N TYR A 155 -6.24 -15.51 -5.02
CA TYR A 155 -6.76 -15.59 -6.39
C TYR A 155 -6.08 -16.75 -7.13
N PRO A 156 -6.40 -18.00 -6.74
CA PRO A 156 -5.71 -19.17 -7.26
C PRO A 156 -6.02 -19.34 -8.74
N GLU A 157 -4.99 -19.62 -9.53
CA GLU A 157 -5.13 -19.86 -10.98
C GLU A 157 -5.98 -21.10 -11.29
N SER A 158 -6.15 -22.00 -10.31
CA SER A 158 -7.04 -23.16 -10.42
C SER A 158 -8.52 -22.78 -10.48
N ASP A 159 -8.92 -21.61 -9.95
CA ASP A 159 -10.28 -21.09 -10.08
C ASP A 159 -10.42 -20.32 -11.41
N SER A 160 -10.45 -21.09 -12.49
CA SER A 160 -10.55 -20.56 -13.86
C SER A 160 -11.78 -19.66 -14.07
N ILE A 161 -12.89 -19.95 -13.38
CA ILE A 161 -14.13 -19.18 -13.50
C ILE A 161 -13.94 -17.79 -12.88
N LEU A 162 -13.43 -17.72 -11.65
CA LEU A 162 -13.15 -16.45 -10.99
C LEU A 162 -12.12 -15.63 -11.77
N VAL A 163 -11.02 -16.26 -12.18
CA VAL A 163 -9.95 -15.58 -12.93
C VAL A 163 -10.47 -15.05 -14.27
N GLN A 164 -11.27 -15.82 -15.00
CA GLN A 164 -11.88 -15.36 -16.25
C GLN A 164 -12.83 -14.19 -15.99
N PHE A 165 -13.69 -14.28 -14.97
CA PHE A 165 -14.61 -13.20 -14.59
C PHE A 165 -13.88 -11.89 -14.27
N LEU A 166 -12.80 -11.94 -13.48
CA LEU A 166 -12.02 -10.76 -13.11
C LEU A 166 -11.32 -10.12 -14.32
N HIS A 167 -10.76 -10.93 -15.22
CA HIS A 167 -10.16 -10.43 -16.45
C HIS A 167 -11.19 -9.81 -17.40
N MET A 168 -12.35 -10.45 -17.59
CA MET A 168 -13.44 -9.89 -18.39
C MET A 168 -13.95 -8.56 -17.80
N SER A 169 -14.09 -8.50 -16.47
CA SER A 169 -14.47 -7.26 -15.76
C SER A 169 -13.45 -6.15 -15.97
N THR A 170 -12.15 -6.48 -15.96
CA THR A 170 -11.07 -5.53 -16.24
C THR A 170 -11.13 -5.04 -17.70
N ALA A 171 -11.34 -5.95 -18.65
CA ALA A 171 -11.37 -5.64 -20.07
C ALA A 171 -12.55 -4.74 -20.49
N LEU A 172 -13.66 -4.80 -19.73
CA LEU A 172 -14.82 -3.94 -19.92
C LEU A 172 -14.64 -2.53 -19.35
N ASP A 173 -13.63 -2.31 -18.52
CA ASP A 173 -13.30 -0.98 -18.00
C ASP A 173 -12.45 -0.20 -19.02
N PRO A 174 -12.93 0.96 -19.51
CA PRO A 174 -12.20 1.77 -20.48
C PRO A 174 -10.78 2.15 -20.03
N HIS A 175 -10.53 2.28 -18.72
CA HIS A 175 -9.21 2.65 -18.20
C HIS A 175 -8.17 1.53 -18.35
N PHE A 176 -8.60 0.27 -18.46
CA PHE A 176 -7.73 -0.90 -18.47
C PHE A 176 -7.84 -1.73 -19.75
N LYS A 177 -8.50 -1.19 -20.78
CA LYS A 177 -8.85 -1.92 -22.00
C LYS A 177 -7.65 -2.59 -22.69
N SER A 178 -6.48 -1.98 -22.63
CA SER A 178 -5.29 -2.52 -23.28
C SER A 178 -4.74 -3.79 -22.63
N LEU A 179 -5.11 -4.08 -21.37
CA LEU A 179 -4.69 -5.25 -20.60
C LEU A 179 -3.16 -5.50 -20.69
N HIS A 180 -2.34 -4.45 -20.64
CA HIS A 180 -0.88 -4.53 -20.86
C HIS A 180 -0.15 -5.50 -19.91
N PHE A 181 -0.76 -5.85 -18.78
CA PHE A 181 -0.22 -6.80 -17.83
C PHE A 181 -0.37 -8.28 -18.26
N LEU A 182 -1.04 -8.53 -19.39
CA LEU A 182 -1.25 -9.86 -19.97
C LEU A 182 -0.48 -10.03 -21.29
N ASP A 183 -0.09 -11.27 -21.57
CA ASP A 183 0.41 -11.61 -22.90
C ASP A 183 -0.69 -11.53 -23.97
N GLU A 184 -0.27 -11.51 -25.23
CA GLU A 184 -1.16 -11.36 -26.38
C GLU A 184 -2.16 -12.52 -26.55
N THR A 185 -1.77 -13.73 -26.14
CA THR A 185 -2.62 -14.92 -26.23
C THR A 185 -3.75 -14.85 -25.21
N MET A 186 -3.42 -14.56 -23.94
CA MET A 186 -4.40 -14.37 -22.87
C MET A 186 -5.37 -13.23 -23.20
N ARG A 187 -4.84 -12.10 -23.66
CA ARG A 187 -5.65 -10.95 -24.08
C ARG A 187 -6.62 -11.31 -25.20
N SER A 188 -6.16 -12.00 -26.23
CA SER A 188 -7.01 -12.46 -27.34
C SER A 188 -8.12 -13.40 -26.85
N ASN A 189 -7.79 -14.35 -25.96
CA ASN A 189 -8.76 -15.28 -25.39
C ASN A 189 -9.85 -14.58 -24.57
N ILE A 190 -9.48 -13.55 -23.78
CA ILE A 190 -10.43 -12.75 -22.99
C ILE A 190 -11.38 -11.99 -23.92
N PHE A 191 -10.85 -11.33 -24.96
CA PHE A 191 -11.69 -10.61 -25.91
C PHE A 191 -12.60 -11.54 -26.71
N ASN A 192 -12.12 -12.71 -27.15
CA ASN A 192 -12.96 -13.71 -27.80
C ASN A 192 -14.09 -14.20 -26.89
N SER A 193 -13.77 -14.51 -25.63
CA SER A 193 -14.78 -14.92 -24.63
C SER A 193 -15.82 -13.83 -24.39
N LEU A 194 -15.41 -12.56 -24.36
CA LEU A 194 -16.33 -11.42 -24.26
C LEU A 194 -17.24 -11.32 -25.48
N MET A 195 -16.66 -11.44 -26.69
CA MET A 195 -17.42 -11.40 -27.93
C MET A 195 -18.46 -12.51 -27.99
N GLU A 196 -18.09 -13.74 -27.65
CA GLU A 196 -19.01 -14.88 -27.60
C GLU A 196 -20.19 -14.60 -26.66
N LYS A 197 -19.93 -14.11 -25.43
CA LYS A 197 -21.00 -13.76 -24.50
C LYS A 197 -21.88 -12.64 -25.04
N ILE A 198 -21.32 -11.59 -25.61
CA ILE A 198 -22.10 -10.47 -26.17
C ILE A 198 -23.03 -10.96 -27.29
N LEU A 199 -22.54 -11.83 -28.16
CA LEU A 199 -23.33 -12.44 -29.23
C LEU A 199 -24.45 -13.33 -28.70
N GLU A 200 -24.21 -14.04 -27.60
CA GLU A 200 -25.20 -14.87 -26.91
C GLU A 200 -26.35 -14.04 -26.32
N TYR A 201 -26.06 -12.90 -25.70
CA TYR A 201 -27.07 -12.03 -25.08
C TYR A 201 -27.83 -11.13 -26.07
N HIS A 202 -27.23 -10.77 -27.21
CA HIS A 202 -27.83 -9.84 -28.19
C HIS A 202 -27.71 -10.32 -29.64
N PRO A 203 -28.35 -11.46 -30.01
CA PRO A 203 -28.26 -12.01 -31.37
C PRO A 203 -28.81 -11.07 -32.45
N GLN A 204 -29.64 -10.08 -32.09
CA GLN A 204 -30.29 -9.16 -33.03
C GLN A 204 -29.58 -7.78 -33.17
N GLN A 205 -28.55 -7.48 -32.36
CA GLN A 205 -27.84 -6.18 -32.38
C GLN A 205 -26.33 -6.32 -32.66
N VAL A 206 -25.93 -7.47 -33.20
CA VAL A 206 -24.53 -7.86 -33.46
C VAL A 206 -23.74 -6.77 -34.20
N LEU A 207 -24.33 -6.11 -35.20
CA LEU A 207 -23.64 -5.08 -35.97
C LEU A 207 -23.37 -3.80 -35.16
N LEU A 208 -24.30 -3.40 -34.29
CA LEU A 208 -24.18 -2.19 -33.46
C LEU A 208 -23.18 -2.40 -32.30
N LEU A 209 -23.20 -3.60 -31.71
CA LEU A 209 -22.24 -4.00 -30.67
C LEU A 209 -20.83 -4.22 -31.22
N LEU A 210 -20.68 -4.81 -32.41
CA LEU A 210 -19.40 -4.88 -33.12
C LEU A 210 -18.87 -3.48 -33.45
N LEU A 211 -19.73 -2.55 -33.88
CA LEU A 211 -19.35 -1.14 -34.10
C LEU A 211 -18.91 -0.44 -32.83
N LEU A 212 -19.60 -0.65 -31.70
CA LEU A 212 -19.21 -0.10 -30.39
C LEU A 212 -17.88 -0.69 -29.89
N LEU A 213 -17.64 -1.99 -30.08
CA LEU A 213 -16.38 -2.65 -29.73
C LEU A 213 -15.22 -2.23 -30.64
N LEU A 214 -15.46 -2.11 -31.95
CA LEU A 214 -14.50 -1.56 -32.92
C LEU A 214 -14.16 -0.10 -32.59
N LEU A 215 -15.16 0.72 -32.26
CA LEU A 215 -14.96 2.09 -31.78
C LEU A 215 -14.13 2.11 -30.50
N LEU A 216 -14.40 1.22 -29.55
CA LEU A 216 -13.58 1.11 -28.36
C LEU A 216 -12.17 0.57 -28.67
N LEU A 217 -11.93 -0.17 -29.77
CA LEU A 217 -10.62 -0.76 -30.13
C LEU A 217 -9.77 0.19 -31.00
N LEU A 218 -10.37 1.24 -31.55
CA LEU A 218 -9.74 2.19 -32.47
C LEU A 218 -9.42 3.55 -31.83
N PHE A 219 -9.69 3.72 -30.54
CA PHE A 219 -9.33 4.89 -29.70
C PHE A 219 -8.82 4.41 -28.34
#